data_AF-A0A250WZ60-F1
#
_entry.id   AF-A0A250WZ60-F1
#
_cell.length_a   1.000
_cell.length_b   1.000
_cell.length_c   1.000
_cell.angle_alpha   90.00
_cell.angle_beta   90.00
_cell.angle_gamma   90.00
#
_symmetry.space_group_name_H-M   'P 1'
#
loop_
_entity.id
_entity.type
_entity.pdbx_description
1 polymer ?
#
loop_
_entity_poly.entity_id
_entity_poly.type
_entity_poly.pdbx_seq_one_letter_code
_entity_poly.pdbx_strand_id
1 'polypeptide(L)'
;MVRTYPYSCLFMWMRALIGFLVALIIFGKSQGFRSTLNASCCLSAKTLVSGVSPKIIPKNMAFIIGAQKSGTTFLFDELLNRHPDIRGQQYVKNGKERTVKEPQFFSFPVVRHEQFAEYLQLYSRSGDPQDESLTFVDASPNYIYYPPAACGVAAVFPNARIIAVLRDPVQRAFSHWNMGRIRSIRNSDAEERSRQDDASLDEESATRGFDDMVDRELQFMRSRNCSYEASRLPASVPRPSAEGTALISVNKWELGQNATLSNVASFPSWNECYPCMFHCGFFHHLSSAGDFFNSSQQVQDPPCMSHRAPSILRRGLYAYQLKWWLQHFKPEQFLVISHNRMYEDPDEVLEQVMDFLGLDPKKKRLKRKATKNSGWSLPKPENFKEKYHAVFSELYRYYEHPNKELYGLLASLPLGHAWGNPFPDRFQY
;
A
#
# COMPACT_ATOMS: atom_id res chain seq x y z
N MET A 1 38.50 26.53 -56.59
CA MET A 1 37.59 25.36 -56.63
C MET A 1 37.40 24.83 -55.21
N VAL A 2 36.14 24.90 -54.77
CA VAL A 2 35.46 24.25 -53.64
C VAL A 2 36.29 23.70 -52.47
N ARG A 3 36.22 24.40 -51.33
CA ARG A 3 36.54 23.87 -49.99
C ARG A 3 35.43 22.89 -49.58
N THR A 4 35.78 21.62 -49.36
CA THR A 4 34.90 20.63 -48.74
C THR A 4 35.08 20.68 -47.22
N TYR A 5 34.03 21.05 -46.49
CA TYR A 5 33.95 20.94 -45.03
C TYR A 5 33.56 19.51 -44.62
N PRO A 6 34.04 18.98 -43.48
CA PRO A 6 33.74 17.61 -43.05
C PRO A 6 32.29 17.49 -42.56
N TYR A 7 31.57 16.52 -43.13
CA TYR A 7 30.16 16.18 -42.89
C TYR A 7 29.83 15.66 -41.46
N SER A 8 30.78 15.73 -40.51
CA SER A 8 30.63 15.15 -39.17
C SER A 8 29.90 16.07 -38.17
N CYS A 9 29.90 17.39 -38.35
CA CYS A 9 29.16 18.30 -37.46
C CYS A 9 27.65 18.34 -37.75
N LEU A 10 27.23 18.16 -39.00
CA LEU A 10 25.81 18.25 -39.38
C LEU A 10 24.98 17.07 -38.81
N PHE A 11 25.59 15.87 -38.75
CA PHE A 11 24.94 14.68 -38.19
C PHE A 11 24.76 14.75 -36.67
N MET A 12 25.68 15.41 -35.97
CA MET A 12 25.61 15.57 -34.51
C MET A 12 24.52 16.57 -34.11
N TRP A 13 24.36 17.65 -34.89
CA TRP A 13 23.27 18.62 -34.72
C TRP A 13 21.91 18.04 -35.12
N MET A 14 21.82 17.23 -36.18
CA MET A 14 20.57 16.55 -36.53
C MET A 14 20.11 15.54 -35.46
N ARG A 15 21.02 14.79 -34.82
CA ARG A 15 20.66 13.90 -33.70
C ARG A 15 20.20 14.66 -32.46
N ALA A 16 20.81 15.80 -32.15
CA ALA A 16 20.37 16.68 -31.06
C ALA A 16 19.00 17.32 -31.35
N LEU A 17 18.75 17.78 -32.59
CA LEU A 17 17.46 18.33 -33.03
C LEU A 17 16.35 17.27 -33.07
N ILE A 18 16.64 16.04 -33.51
CA ILE A 18 15.70 14.92 -33.47
C ILE A 18 15.42 14.52 -32.01
N GLY A 19 16.42 14.50 -31.13
CA GLY A 19 16.21 14.27 -29.70
C GLY A 19 15.36 15.35 -29.02
N PHE A 20 15.54 16.62 -29.40
CA PHE A 20 14.77 17.75 -28.88
C PHE A 20 13.34 17.80 -29.45
N LEU A 21 13.15 17.40 -30.71
CA LEU A 21 11.82 17.27 -31.34
C LEU A 21 11.06 16.05 -30.81
N VAL A 22 11.72 14.92 -30.53
CA VAL A 22 11.11 13.76 -29.87
C VAL A 22 10.73 14.11 -28.42
N ALA A 23 11.58 14.85 -27.70
CA ALA A 23 11.23 15.40 -26.40
C ALA A 23 10.03 16.35 -26.48
N LEU A 24 9.96 17.26 -27.47
CA LEU A 24 8.80 18.14 -27.67
C LEU A 24 7.54 17.40 -28.15
N ILE A 25 7.64 16.24 -28.79
CA ILE A 25 6.48 15.41 -29.16
C ILE A 25 6.01 14.56 -27.98
N ILE A 26 6.91 14.12 -27.10
CA ILE A 26 6.59 13.44 -25.84
C ILE A 26 6.03 14.44 -24.80
N PHE A 27 6.60 15.64 -24.70
CA PHE A 27 6.14 16.70 -23.80
C PHE A 27 4.96 17.52 -24.37
N GLY A 28 4.83 17.63 -25.69
CA GLY A 28 3.76 18.38 -26.37
C GLY A 28 2.41 17.67 -26.41
N LYS A 29 2.35 16.41 -25.98
CA LYS A 29 1.11 15.66 -25.72
C LYS A 29 0.84 15.45 -24.23
N SER A 30 1.41 16.27 -23.33
CA SER A 30 0.98 16.34 -21.92
C SER A 30 -0.26 17.23 -21.71
N GLN A 31 -0.98 17.57 -22.77
CA GLN A 31 -2.36 18.08 -22.69
C GLN A 31 -3.27 16.92 -22.27
N GLY A 32 -3.42 16.74 -20.95
CA GLY A 32 -4.58 16.05 -20.40
C GLY A 32 -4.34 14.74 -19.63
N PHE A 33 -3.36 14.68 -18.72
CA PHE A 33 -3.58 13.93 -17.46
C PHE A 33 -4.05 14.89 -16.36
N ARG A 34 -4.98 15.79 -16.71
CA ARG A 34 -5.94 16.30 -15.73
C ARG A 34 -7.11 15.34 -15.76
N SER A 35 -7.00 14.21 -15.06
CA SER A 35 -8.21 13.56 -14.59
C SER A 35 -8.95 14.63 -13.79
N THR A 36 -10.16 14.96 -14.20
CA THR A 36 -11.09 15.77 -13.42
C THR A 36 -11.28 15.08 -12.07
N LEU A 37 -10.43 15.44 -11.11
CA LEU A 37 -10.56 15.08 -9.71
C LEU A 37 -11.94 15.53 -9.30
N ASN A 38 -12.78 14.59 -8.84
CA ASN A 38 -13.88 14.99 -8.00
C ASN A 38 -13.24 15.38 -6.66
N ALA A 39 -13.04 16.69 -6.47
CA ALA A 39 -12.42 17.29 -5.28
C ALA A 39 -13.17 16.95 -3.98
N SER A 40 -14.33 16.30 -4.07
CA SER A 40 -15.15 15.79 -2.96
C SER A 40 -14.44 14.79 -2.04
N CYS A 41 -13.30 14.23 -2.49
CA CYS A 41 -12.56 13.19 -1.77
C CYS A 41 -11.47 13.72 -0.85
N CYS A 42 -11.00 14.93 -1.14
CA CYS A 42 -9.93 15.58 -0.40
C CYS A 42 -10.57 16.60 0.55
N LEU A 43 -10.42 16.39 1.86
CA LEU A 43 -10.67 17.47 2.82
C LEU A 43 -9.84 18.69 2.42
N SER A 44 -10.44 19.88 2.46
CA SER A 44 -9.67 21.10 2.22
C SER A 44 -8.60 21.20 3.31
N ALA A 45 -7.33 21.41 2.92
CA ALA A 45 -6.22 21.58 3.86
C ALA A 45 -6.52 22.65 4.93
N LYS A 46 -7.23 23.71 4.53
CA LYS A 46 -7.67 24.80 5.41
C LYS A 46 -8.56 24.31 6.57
N THR A 47 -9.37 23.28 6.33
CA THR A 47 -10.26 22.65 7.33
C THR A 47 -9.52 21.67 8.25
N LEU A 48 -8.29 21.26 7.95
CA LEU A 48 -7.50 20.41 8.84
C LEU A 48 -6.67 21.25 9.81
N VAL A 49 -5.97 22.24 9.28
CA VAL A 49 -4.99 23.05 10.04
C VAL A 49 -5.59 24.24 10.78
N SER A 50 -6.86 24.60 10.55
CA SER A 50 -7.49 25.72 11.25
C SER A 50 -7.49 25.48 12.77
N GLY A 51 -6.98 26.45 13.53
CA GLY A 51 -6.85 26.35 14.99
C GLY A 51 -5.66 25.53 15.50
N VAL A 52 -4.84 24.94 14.62
CA VAL A 52 -3.60 24.23 15.00
C VAL A 52 -2.40 25.15 14.86
N SER A 53 -1.58 25.26 15.91
CA SER A 53 -0.36 26.06 15.89
C SER A 53 0.64 25.51 14.86
N PRO A 54 1.17 26.33 13.93
CA PRO A 54 2.19 25.87 12.99
C PRO A 54 3.45 25.32 13.66
N LYS A 55 3.74 25.75 14.89
CA LYS A 55 4.93 25.31 15.66
C LYS A 55 4.90 23.82 16.02
N ILE A 56 3.72 23.22 16.14
CA ILE A 56 3.61 21.78 16.47
C ILE A 56 3.53 20.89 15.23
N ILE A 57 3.50 21.46 14.03
CA ILE A 57 3.53 20.72 12.77
C ILE A 57 5.00 20.44 12.43
N PRO A 58 5.46 19.18 12.38
CA PRO A 58 6.84 18.87 12.05
C PRO A 58 7.24 19.37 10.67
N LYS A 59 8.41 20.01 10.57
CA LYS A 59 8.95 20.49 9.28
C LYS A 59 9.33 19.35 8.34
N ASN A 60 9.92 18.29 8.88
CA ASN A 60 10.38 17.13 8.14
C ASN A 60 9.61 15.88 8.56
N MET A 61 8.73 15.40 7.67
CA MET A 61 7.95 14.18 7.86
C MET A 61 8.27 13.13 6.80
N ALA A 62 8.33 11.89 7.24
CA ALA A 62 8.33 10.72 6.38
C ALA A 62 7.16 9.79 6.74
N PHE A 63 6.56 9.19 5.72
CA PHE A 63 5.41 8.29 5.86
C PHE A 63 5.74 6.92 5.30
N ILE A 64 5.77 5.90 6.14
CA ILE A 64 5.79 4.48 5.71
C ILE A 64 4.34 4.05 5.49
N ILE A 65 3.87 4.24 4.26
CA ILE A 65 2.44 4.16 3.91
C ILE A 65 1.94 2.72 3.74
N GLY A 66 2.85 1.76 3.60
CA GLY A 66 2.45 0.42 3.18
C GLY A 66 3.61 -0.47 2.80
N ALA A 67 3.32 -1.68 2.35
CA ALA A 67 2.00 -2.33 2.39
C ALA A 67 1.87 -3.23 3.63
N GLN A 68 0.64 -3.40 4.12
CA GLN A 68 0.37 -4.32 5.21
C GLN A 68 0.89 -5.73 4.88
N LYS A 69 1.65 -6.31 5.81
CA LYS A 69 2.33 -7.62 5.71
C LYS A 69 3.58 -7.66 4.80
N SER A 70 4.16 -6.49 4.54
CA SER A 70 5.41 -6.36 3.77
C SER A 70 6.66 -6.03 4.59
N GLY A 71 6.58 -5.99 5.94
CA GLY A 71 7.76 -5.72 6.78
C GLY A 71 7.90 -4.27 7.27
N THR A 72 6.85 -3.47 7.18
CA THR A 72 6.83 -2.07 7.65
C THR A 72 7.17 -1.88 9.13
N THR A 73 6.88 -2.87 9.98
CA THR A 73 7.22 -2.81 11.42
C THR A 73 8.71 -2.95 11.63
N PHE A 74 9.36 -3.89 10.93
CA PHE A 74 10.82 -4.03 10.96
C PHE A 74 11.48 -2.73 10.51
N LEU A 75 11.06 -2.18 9.36
CA LEU A 75 11.61 -0.92 8.85
C LEU A 75 11.46 0.23 9.86
N PHE A 76 10.27 0.41 10.42
CA PHE A 76 10.03 1.46 11.42
C PHE A 76 10.88 1.30 12.68
N ASP A 77 10.92 0.09 13.25
CA ASP A 77 11.68 -0.18 14.48
C ASP A 77 13.18 0.00 14.25
N GLU A 78 13.72 -0.50 13.13
CA GLU A 78 15.14 -0.38 12.81
C GLU A 78 15.57 1.06 12.53
N LEU A 79 14.77 1.85 11.81
CA LEU A 79 15.07 3.27 11.58
C LEU A 79 15.19 4.04 12.91
N LEU A 80 14.22 3.87 13.81
CA LEU A 80 14.23 4.50 15.13
C LEU A 80 15.33 3.96 16.05
N ASN A 81 15.74 2.71 15.84
CA ASN A 81 16.79 2.08 16.64
C ASN A 81 18.19 2.53 16.23
N ARG A 82 18.42 2.71 14.93
CA ARG A 82 19.75 2.94 14.35
C ARG A 82 20.12 4.40 14.24
N HIS A 83 19.18 5.30 13.97
CA HIS A 83 19.50 6.71 13.73
C HIS A 83 18.90 7.63 14.82
N PRO A 84 19.70 8.47 15.51
CA PRO A 84 19.21 9.30 16.62
C PRO A 84 18.29 10.46 16.19
N ASP A 85 18.35 10.87 14.91
CA ASP A 85 17.54 11.98 14.40
C ASP A 85 16.24 11.52 13.73
N ILE A 86 16.01 10.20 13.64
CA ILE A 86 14.71 9.66 13.22
C ILE A 86 13.85 9.49 14.47
N ARG A 87 12.69 10.14 14.47
CA ARG A 87 11.76 10.16 15.61
C ARG A 87 10.38 9.67 15.22
N GLY A 88 9.69 9.03 16.15
CA GLY A 88 8.29 8.63 16.00
C GLY A 88 7.47 9.21 17.15
N GLN A 89 6.15 9.19 17.03
CA GLN A 89 5.25 9.62 18.09
C GLN A 89 5.56 8.91 19.41
N GLN A 90 5.63 9.65 20.51
CA GLN A 90 5.89 9.09 21.84
C GLN A 90 4.73 9.32 22.79
N TYR A 91 4.42 8.30 23.59
CA TYR A 91 3.44 8.36 24.67
C TYR A 91 3.93 7.56 25.88
N VAL A 92 3.34 7.84 27.05
CA VAL A 92 3.66 7.13 28.29
C VAL A 92 2.54 6.15 28.59
N LYS A 93 2.90 4.87 28.79
CA LYS A 93 1.98 3.82 29.25
C LYS A 93 2.62 3.07 30.42
N ASN A 94 1.95 3.07 31.57
CA ASN A 94 2.44 2.44 32.81
C ASN A 94 3.84 2.92 33.20
N GLY A 95 4.07 4.25 33.16
CA GLY A 95 5.35 4.87 33.50
C GLY A 95 6.50 4.61 32.52
N LYS A 96 6.23 3.95 31.38
CA LYS A 96 7.24 3.66 30.35
C LYS A 96 6.93 4.42 29.06
N GLU A 97 7.94 5.06 28.51
CA GLU A 97 7.88 5.63 27.16
C GLU A 97 7.69 4.53 26.12
N ARG A 98 6.77 4.77 25.20
CA ARG A 98 6.42 3.91 24.09
C ARG A 98 6.35 4.75 22.83
N THR A 99 6.74 4.13 21.72
CA THR A 99 6.55 4.72 20.41
C THR A 99 5.25 4.19 19.81
N VAL A 100 4.44 5.07 19.21
CA VAL A 100 3.25 4.66 18.46
C VAL A 100 3.68 4.10 17.11
N LYS A 101 3.32 2.85 16.85
CA LYS A 101 3.34 2.24 15.52
C LYS A 101 1.90 2.17 15.03
N GLU A 102 1.66 2.56 13.78
CA GLU A 102 0.33 2.65 13.15
C GLU A 102 -0.61 3.66 13.81
N PRO A 103 -0.30 4.97 13.80
CA PRO A 103 -1.26 6.00 14.20
C PRO A 103 -2.60 5.94 13.45
N GLN A 104 -2.59 5.51 12.18
CA GLN A 104 -3.78 5.37 11.32
C GLN A 104 -4.61 6.66 11.17
N PHE A 105 -4.03 7.81 11.49
CA PHE A 105 -4.72 9.10 11.54
C PHE A 105 -5.38 9.47 10.20
N PHE A 106 -4.65 9.32 9.10
CA PHE A 106 -5.17 9.67 7.77
C PHE A 106 -5.91 8.51 7.06
N SER A 107 -6.10 7.36 7.71
CA SER A 107 -6.80 6.21 7.11
C SER A 107 -8.31 6.48 6.94
N PHE A 108 -8.85 7.44 7.69
CA PHE A 108 -10.25 7.81 7.67
C PHE A 108 -10.39 9.31 7.40
N PRO A 109 -11.51 9.77 6.82
CA PRO A 109 -11.79 11.19 6.70
C PRO A 109 -11.71 11.85 8.09
N VAL A 110 -10.82 12.82 8.24
CA VAL A 110 -10.60 13.51 9.51
C VAL A 110 -11.78 14.43 9.77
N VAL A 111 -12.40 14.29 10.94
CA VAL A 111 -13.67 14.97 11.25
C VAL A 111 -13.46 16.19 12.16
N ARG A 112 -12.34 16.29 12.91
CA ARG A 112 -12.16 17.35 13.93
C ARG A 112 -10.71 17.83 14.11
N HIS A 113 -10.54 19.13 14.35
CA HIS A 113 -9.24 19.79 14.60
C HIS A 113 -8.51 19.30 15.86
N GLU A 114 -9.24 18.99 16.93
CA GLU A 114 -8.66 18.53 18.21
C GLU A 114 -7.88 17.22 18.06
N GLN A 115 -8.43 16.26 17.30
CA GLN A 115 -7.77 14.99 17.01
C GLN A 115 -6.48 15.18 16.22
N PHE A 116 -6.45 16.19 15.33
CA PHE A 116 -5.25 16.54 14.59
C PHE A 116 -4.19 17.17 15.51
N ALA A 117 -4.58 18.06 16.41
CA ALA A 117 -3.67 18.61 17.40
C ALA A 117 -3.08 17.52 18.32
N GLU A 118 -3.89 16.58 18.80
CA GLU A 118 -3.44 15.43 19.59
C GLU A 118 -2.44 14.55 18.82
N TYR A 119 -2.73 14.25 17.55
CA TYR A 119 -1.82 13.53 16.66
C TYR A 119 -0.44 14.21 16.57
N LEU A 120 -0.40 15.53 16.42
CA LEU A 120 0.84 16.30 16.33
C LEU A 120 1.59 16.42 17.66
N GLN A 121 0.88 16.55 18.78
CA GLN A 121 1.48 16.69 20.11
C GLN A 121 2.37 15.50 20.48
N LEU A 122 2.04 14.29 20.01
CA LEU A 122 2.85 13.10 20.28
C LEU A 122 4.23 13.15 19.62
N TYR A 123 4.39 13.88 18.51
CA TYR A 123 5.71 14.12 17.92
C TYR A 123 6.55 15.09 18.75
N SER A 124 5.92 16.14 19.29
CA SER A 124 6.58 17.14 20.15
C SER A 124 7.20 16.54 21.42
N ARG A 125 6.75 15.35 21.84
CA ARG A 125 7.33 14.61 22.98
C ARG A 125 8.68 13.96 22.65
N SER A 126 8.97 13.75 21.37
CA SER A 126 10.15 13.00 20.89
C SER A 126 11.28 13.89 20.35
N GLY A 127 11.01 15.19 20.19
CA GLY A 127 11.91 16.23 19.68
C GLY A 127 11.14 17.49 19.31
N ASP A 128 11.85 18.60 19.05
CA ASP A 128 11.23 19.84 18.56
C ASP A 128 10.74 19.65 17.10
N PRO A 129 9.43 19.79 16.80
CA PRO A 129 8.91 19.67 15.44
C PRO A 129 9.53 20.67 14.44
N GLN A 130 10.09 21.78 14.92
CA GLN A 130 10.73 22.80 14.08
C GLN A 130 12.22 22.57 13.84
N ASP A 131 12.84 21.59 14.50
CA ASP A 131 14.24 21.21 14.28
C ASP A 131 14.36 20.45 12.95
N GLU A 132 14.96 21.11 11.96
CA GLU A 132 15.15 20.56 10.62
C GLU A 132 16.21 19.45 10.56
N SER A 133 17.01 19.25 11.61
CA SER A 133 17.91 18.10 11.69
C SER A 133 17.15 16.80 12.00
N LEU A 134 15.94 16.89 12.57
CA LEU A 134 15.10 15.74 12.88
C LEU A 134 14.23 15.36 11.68
N THR A 135 13.98 14.06 11.52
CA THR A 135 12.95 13.53 10.64
C THR A 135 11.95 12.72 11.46
N PHE A 136 10.69 13.13 11.43
CA PHE A 136 9.61 12.44 12.12
C PHE A 136 8.93 11.42 11.19
N VAL A 137 8.55 10.27 11.74
CA VAL A 137 8.02 9.13 10.96
C VAL A 137 6.63 8.72 11.44
N ASP A 138 5.68 8.64 10.51
CA ASP A 138 4.42 7.90 10.65
C ASP A 138 4.52 6.59 9.86
N ALA A 139 4.21 5.46 10.49
CA ALA A 139 4.22 4.17 9.81
C ALA A 139 2.86 3.47 9.93
N SER A 140 1.96 3.76 8.99
CA SER A 140 0.59 3.25 8.93
C SER A 140 0.37 2.50 7.61
N PRO A 141 0.58 1.17 7.56
CA PRO A 141 0.65 0.40 6.33
C PRO A 141 -0.64 0.31 5.51
N ASN A 142 -1.72 0.84 6.05
CA ASN A 142 -3.01 0.94 5.41
C ASN A 142 -3.16 2.21 4.56
N TYR A 143 -2.31 3.22 4.76
CA TYR A 143 -2.38 4.48 4.01
C TYR A 143 -2.24 4.27 2.50
N ILE A 144 -1.43 3.31 2.06
CA ILE A 144 -1.33 2.97 0.64
C ILE A 144 -2.67 2.52 0.05
N TYR A 145 -3.52 1.88 0.85
CA TYR A 145 -4.80 1.31 0.42
C TYR A 145 -5.97 2.29 0.57
N TYR A 146 -5.96 3.19 1.57
CA TYR A 146 -7.03 4.14 1.82
C TYR A 146 -6.75 5.51 1.19
N PRO A 147 -7.53 5.95 0.17
CA PRO A 147 -7.27 7.21 -0.55
C PRO A 147 -7.24 8.48 0.27
N PRO A 148 -8.10 8.65 1.31
CA PRO A 148 -8.06 9.85 2.14
C PRO A 148 -6.66 10.13 2.72
N ALA A 149 -5.83 9.09 2.83
CA ALA A 149 -4.47 9.22 3.32
C ALA A 149 -3.60 10.10 2.44
N ALA A 150 -3.56 9.86 1.12
CA ALA A 150 -2.69 10.60 0.23
C ALA A 150 -3.02 12.11 0.23
N CYS A 151 -4.30 12.45 0.14
CA CYS A 151 -4.73 13.84 0.13
C CYS A 151 -4.59 14.51 1.51
N GLY A 152 -4.90 13.81 2.60
CA GLY A 152 -4.76 14.33 3.95
C GLY A 152 -3.29 14.62 4.31
N VAL A 153 -2.39 13.71 3.92
CA VAL A 153 -0.95 13.93 4.09
C VAL A 153 -0.48 15.08 3.21
N ALA A 154 -0.86 15.13 1.92
CA ALA A 154 -0.41 16.20 1.01
C ALA A 154 -0.91 17.59 1.42
N ALA A 155 -2.11 17.65 2.01
CA ALA A 155 -2.72 18.87 2.51
C ALA A 155 -1.91 19.53 3.64
N VAL A 156 -1.26 18.72 4.48
CA VAL A 156 -0.56 19.19 5.68
C VAL A 156 0.97 19.14 5.50
N PHE A 157 1.46 18.10 4.86
CA PHE A 157 2.88 17.79 4.67
C PHE A 157 3.19 17.66 3.17
N PRO A 158 3.06 18.74 2.38
CA PRO A 158 3.27 18.68 0.92
C PRO A 158 4.69 18.26 0.53
N ASN A 159 5.67 18.50 1.40
CA ASN A 159 7.08 18.12 1.20
C ASN A 159 7.44 16.78 1.86
N ALA A 160 6.45 15.99 2.30
CA ALA A 160 6.69 14.70 2.94
C ALA A 160 7.48 13.75 2.04
N ARG A 161 8.29 12.90 2.67
CA ARG A 161 8.92 11.75 2.02
C ARG A 161 8.02 10.52 2.19
N ILE A 162 7.71 9.83 1.11
CA ILE A 162 6.78 8.71 1.06
C ILE A 162 7.55 7.42 0.84
N ILE A 163 7.39 6.46 1.75
CA ILE A 163 8.09 5.17 1.71
C ILE A 163 7.06 4.06 1.60
N ALA A 164 7.20 3.19 0.60
CA ALA A 164 6.35 2.03 0.40
C ALA A 164 7.19 0.75 0.36
N VAL A 165 6.82 -0.25 1.15
CA VAL A 165 7.43 -1.58 1.15
C VAL A 165 6.49 -2.56 0.47
N LEU A 166 6.87 -3.07 -0.69
CA LEU A 166 6.04 -4.00 -1.45
C LEU A 166 6.56 -5.42 -1.31
N ARG A 167 5.65 -6.37 -1.15
CA ARG A 167 5.93 -7.80 -1.09
C ARG A 167 5.20 -8.48 -2.24
N ASP A 168 5.72 -9.61 -2.72
CA ASP A 168 5.00 -10.51 -3.61
C ASP A 168 3.52 -10.59 -3.18
N PRO A 169 2.58 -10.14 -4.03
CA PRO A 169 1.18 -9.93 -3.63
C PRO A 169 0.49 -11.23 -3.23
N VAL A 170 0.92 -12.39 -3.75
CA VAL A 170 0.44 -13.72 -3.33
C VAL A 170 0.89 -14.03 -1.90
N GLN A 171 2.19 -13.86 -1.64
CA GLN A 171 2.76 -14.08 -0.30
C GLN A 171 2.22 -13.07 0.74
N ARG A 172 1.94 -11.83 0.30
CA ARG A 172 1.33 -10.77 1.11
C ARG A 172 -0.11 -11.12 1.49
N ALA A 173 -0.91 -11.61 0.53
CA ALA A 173 -2.28 -12.09 0.77
C ALA A 173 -2.31 -13.24 1.77
N PHE A 174 -1.47 -14.26 1.55
CA PHE A 174 -1.34 -15.39 2.48
C PHE A 174 -0.91 -14.94 3.87
N SER A 175 0.06 -14.01 3.95
CA SER A 175 0.52 -13.47 5.23
C SER A 175 -0.56 -12.64 5.95
N HIS A 176 -1.49 -12.01 5.22
CA HIS A 176 -2.62 -11.29 5.81
C HIS A 176 -3.59 -12.28 6.44
N TRP A 177 -4.03 -13.29 5.68
CA TRP A 177 -4.87 -14.36 6.21
C TRP A 177 -4.24 -15.05 7.43
N ASN A 178 -2.97 -15.44 7.33
CA ASN A 178 -2.29 -16.13 8.43
C ASN A 178 -2.17 -15.25 9.69
N MET A 179 -2.18 -13.92 9.55
CA MET A 179 -2.26 -13.01 10.69
C MET A 179 -3.60 -13.08 11.40
N GLY A 180 -4.72 -13.09 10.65
CA GLY A 180 -6.06 -13.28 11.21
C GLY A 180 -6.17 -14.62 11.93
N ARG A 181 -5.73 -15.71 11.29
CA ARG A 181 -5.67 -17.05 11.88
C ARG A 181 -4.88 -17.11 13.19
N ILE A 182 -3.66 -16.57 13.22
CA ILE A 182 -2.81 -16.58 14.43
C ILE A 182 -3.41 -15.70 15.54
N ARG A 183 -4.04 -14.57 15.20
CA ARG A 183 -4.73 -13.72 16.18
C ARG A 183 -5.90 -14.46 16.81
N SER A 184 -6.69 -15.16 16.00
CA SER A 184 -7.79 -16.00 16.48
C SER A 184 -7.30 -17.08 17.44
N ILE A 185 -6.26 -17.84 17.09
CA ILE A 185 -5.70 -18.89 17.96
C ILE A 185 -5.25 -18.29 19.30
N ARG A 186 -4.57 -17.15 19.27
CA ARG A 186 -4.13 -16.47 20.50
C ARG A 186 -5.29 -15.96 21.33
N ASN A 187 -6.36 -15.49 20.69
CA ASN A 187 -7.55 -15.01 21.39
C ASN A 187 -8.33 -16.17 22.01
N SER A 188 -8.46 -17.32 21.33
CA SER A 188 -9.07 -18.51 21.93
C SER A 188 -8.26 -19.02 23.12
N ASP A 189 -6.93 -18.92 23.09
CA ASP A 189 -6.07 -19.25 24.23
C ASP A 189 -6.15 -18.20 25.36
N ALA A 190 -6.51 -16.95 25.03
CA ALA A 190 -6.60 -15.82 25.97
C ALA A 190 -8.01 -15.58 26.53
N GLU A 191 -9.05 -16.18 25.95
CA GLU A 191 -10.45 -16.08 26.41
C GLU A 191 -10.68 -16.71 27.80
N GLU A 192 -9.67 -17.37 28.39
CA GLU A 192 -9.64 -17.71 29.82
C GLU A 192 -9.28 -16.50 30.73
N ARG A 193 -8.89 -15.34 30.18
CA ARG A 193 -8.60 -14.10 30.92
C ARG A 193 -9.10 -12.83 30.23
N SER A 194 -10.26 -12.38 30.72
CA SER A 194 -10.76 -10.99 30.74
C SER A 194 -11.04 -10.29 29.40
N ARG A 195 -12.33 -10.00 29.19
CA ARG A 195 -12.88 -9.03 28.24
C ARG A 195 -12.22 -7.65 28.44
N GLN A 196 -11.79 -7.01 27.36
CA GLN A 196 -12.27 -5.71 26.88
C GLN A 196 -11.39 -5.23 25.69
N ASP A 197 -12.07 -4.74 24.66
CA ASP A 197 -11.65 -3.73 23.68
C ASP A 197 -10.83 -4.16 22.43
N ASP A 198 -11.47 -3.88 21.27
CA ASP A 198 -11.01 -3.93 19.87
C ASP A 198 -11.26 -5.23 19.05
N ALA A 199 -12.43 -5.82 19.23
CA ALA A 199 -12.98 -6.86 18.37
C ALA A 199 -13.96 -6.27 17.35
N SER A 200 -13.49 -5.84 16.17
CA SER A 200 -14.43 -5.50 15.08
C SER A 200 -13.96 -5.84 13.66
N LEU A 201 -12.93 -6.67 13.48
CA LEU A 201 -12.46 -6.98 12.13
C LEU A 201 -12.22 -8.44 11.73
N ASP A 202 -12.30 -9.49 12.58
CA ASP A 202 -11.81 -10.80 12.11
C ASP A 202 -12.40 -12.07 12.75
N GLU A 203 -13.61 -12.07 13.32
CA GLU A 203 -14.23 -13.34 13.76
C GLU A 203 -14.55 -14.28 12.58
N GLU A 204 -14.81 -13.75 11.38
CA GLU A 204 -15.10 -14.54 10.19
C GLU A 204 -13.83 -15.10 9.48
N SER A 205 -12.68 -14.48 9.72
CA SER A 205 -11.36 -14.82 9.16
C SER A 205 -10.65 -15.90 9.98
N ALA A 206 -10.96 -15.95 11.28
CA ALA A 206 -10.50 -16.92 12.26
C ALA A 206 -10.77 -18.39 11.89
N THR A 207 -11.96 -18.66 11.34
CA THR A 207 -12.50 -20.01 11.14
C THR A 207 -12.37 -20.51 9.70
N ARG A 208 -11.97 -19.65 8.76
CA ARG A 208 -12.04 -19.94 7.32
C ARG A 208 -10.66 -20.15 6.68
N GLY A 209 -10.61 -21.06 5.72
CA GLY A 209 -9.41 -21.35 4.95
C GLY A 209 -8.95 -20.17 4.09
N PHE A 210 -7.65 -20.10 3.79
CA PHE A 210 -7.08 -19.09 2.89
C PHE A 210 -7.77 -19.12 1.52
N ASP A 211 -7.99 -20.33 1.00
CA ASP A 211 -8.65 -20.59 -0.27
C ASP A 211 -10.08 -20.04 -0.30
N ASP A 212 -10.84 -20.29 0.75
CA ASP A 212 -12.21 -19.80 0.88
C ASP A 212 -12.30 -18.26 0.99
N MET A 213 -11.32 -17.60 1.61
CA MET A 213 -11.22 -16.13 1.57
C MET A 213 -10.87 -15.58 0.19
N VAL A 214 -9.98 -16.26 -0.53
CA VAL A 214 -9.62 -15.90 -1.91
C VAL A 214 -10.85 -16.04 -2.81
N ASP A 215 -11.55 -17.17 -2.74
CA ASP A 215 -12.71 -17.46 -3.56
C ASP A 215 -13.82 -16.43 -3.38
N ARG A 216 -14.13 -16.04 -2.14
CA ARG A 216 -15.12 -14.98 -1.88
C ARG A 216 -14.74 -13.63 -2.47
N GLU A 217 -13.49 -13.21 -2.30
CA GLU A 217 -13.06 -11.91 -2.84
C GLU A 217 -13.03 -11.95 -4.37
N LEU A 218 -12.59 -13.05 -4.99
CA LEU A 218 -12.67 -13.25 -6.44
C LEU A 218 -14.11 -13.23 -6.93
N GLN A 219 -15.03 -13.97 -6.30
CA GLN A 219 -16.45 -13.99 -6.67
C GLN A 219 -17.08 -12.59 -6.56
N PHE A 220 -16.75 -11.85 -5.51
CA PHE A 220 -17.16 -10.46 -5.35
C PHE A 220 -16.63 -9.56 -6.49
N MET A 221 -15.39 -9.76 -6.92
CA MET A 221 -14.82 -9.01 -8.04
C MET A 221 -15.44 -9.44 -9.38
N ARG A 222 -15.66 -10.73 -9.60
CA ARG A 222 -16.32 -11.28 -10.81
C ARG A 222 -17.75 -10.76 -10.95
N SER A 223 -18.54 -10.71 -9.87
CA SER A 223 -19.93 -10.24 -9.90
C SER A 223 -20.06 -8.76 -10.28
N ARG A 224 -18.98 -7.98 -10.12
CA ARG A 224 -18.88 -6.58 -10.53
C ARG A 224 -18.16 -6.37 -11.87
N ASN A 225 -17.79 -7.46 -12.55
CA ASN A 225 -16.94 -7.42 -13.75
C ASN A 225 -15.60 -6.71 -13.50
N CYS A 226 -14.99 -6.97 -12.34
CA CYS A 226 -13.81 -6.29 -11.80
C CYS A 226 -12.69 -7.25 -11.38
N SER A 227 -12.68 -8.45 -11.93
CA SER A 227 -11.58 -9.39 -11.76
C SER A 227 -10.53 -9.20 -12.84
N TYR A 228 -9.26 -9.45 -12.50
CA TYR A 228 -8.10 -9.37 -13.40
C TYR A 228 -7.69 -10.74 -13.98
N GLU A 229 -8.57 -11.72 -13.91
CA GLU A 229 -8.33 -13.05 -14.48
C GLU A 229 -8.31 -12.99 -16.03
N ALA A 230 -7.25 -13.53 -16.64
CA ALA A 230 -7.05 -13.49 -18.10
C ALA A 230 -8.15 -14.25 -18.88
N SER A 231 -8.72 -15.29 -18.28
CA SER A 231 -9.91 -15.99 -18.78
C SER A 231 -11.08 -15.59 -17.90
N ARG A 232 -12.02 -14.79 -18.43
CA ARG A 232 -13.29 -14.46 -17.76
C ARG A 232 -14.09 -15.76 -17.54
N LEU A 233 -13.86 -16.45 -16.43
CA LEU A 233 -14.73 -17.53 -16.02
C LEU A 233 -16.10 -16.92 -15.66
N PRO A 234 -17.22 -17.41 -16.21
CA PRO A 234 -18.53 -16.93 -15.79
C PRO A 234 -18.68 -17.10 -14.28
N ALA A 235 -19.38 -16.17 -13.63
CA ALA A 235 -19.56 -16.13 -12.16
C ALA A 235 -20.16 -17.42 -11.57
N SER A 236 -20.68 -18.32 -12.42
CA SER A 236 -21.37 -19.55 -12.08
C SER A 236 -20.49 -20.81 -11.98
N VAL A 237 -19.16 -20.75 -12.10
CA VAL A 237 -18.32 -21.97 -11.99
C VAL A 237 -18.16 -22.37 -10.51
N PRO A 238 -18.78 -23.47 -10.04
CA PRO A 238 -18.53 -24.00 -8.70
C PRO A 238 -17.24 -24.83 -8.72
N ARG A 239 -16.55 -24.91 -7.58
CA ARG A 239 -15.35 -25.75 -7.41
C ARG A 239 -15.69 -27.24 -7.65
N PRO A 240 -14.78 -28.07 -8.18
CA PRO A 240 -14.88 -29.52 -8.00
C PRO A 240 -14.82 -29.81 -6.49
N SER A 241 -15.79 -30.56 -5.98
CA SER A 241 -15.83 -30.99 -4.57
C SER A 241 -14.60 -31.82 -4.23
N ALA A 242 -14.02 -31.59 -3.05
CA ALA A 242 -12.81 -32.25 -2.55
C ALA A 242 -13.00 -33.74 -2.18
N GLU A 243 -14.11 -34.36 -2.56
CA GLU A 243 -14.42 -35.75 -2.30
C GLU A 243 -14.87 -36.42 -3.59
N GLY A 244 -14.16 -37.45 -4.02
CA GLY A 244 -14.54 -38.30 -5.14
C GLY A 244 -13.48 -38.36 -6.24
N THR A 245 -12.67 -39.40 -6.18
CA THR A 245 -11.89 -39.94 -7.30
C THR A 245 -12.79 -40.21 -8.49
N ALA A 246 -12.90 -39.23 -9.39
CA ALA A 246 -13.23 -39.47 -10.79
C ALA A 246 -12.13 -38.81 -11.61
N LEU A 247 -11.29 -39.64 -12.23
CA LEU A 247 -10.45 -39.25 -13.36
C LEU A 247 -11.38 -38.74 -14.48
N ILE A 248 -11.82 -37.50 -14.37
CA ILE A 248 -12.20 -36.74 -15.55
C ILE A 248 -10.89 -36.57 -16.27
N SER A 249 -10.76 -37.24 -17.41
CA SER A 249 -9.67 -37.01 -18.36
C SER A 249 -9.56 -35.50 -18.51
N VAL A 250 -8.54 -34.93 -17.86
CA VAL A 250 -8.05 -33.60 -18.18
C VAL A 250 -7.48 -33.78 -19.56
N ASN A 251 -8.35 -33.70 -20.56
CA ASN A 251 -7.93 -33.48 -21.93
C ASN A 251 -7.16 -32.17 -21.84
N LYS A 252 -5.84 -32.31 -21.75
CA LYS A 252 -4.88 -31.56 -22.55
C LYS A 252 -5.55 -30.27 -23.01
N TRP A 253 -5.58 -29.26 -22.12
CA TRP A 253 -5.85 -27.89 -22.55
C TRP A 253 -4.65 -27.49 -23.38
N GLU A 254 -4.66 -27.97 -24.62
CA GLU A 254 -3.72 -27.57 -25.64
C GLU A 254 -3.86 -26.06 -25.73
N LEU A 255 -2.77 -25.38 -25.33
CA LEU A 255 -2.39 -24.12 -25.94
C LEU A 255 -2.65 -24.28 -27.44
N GLY A 256 -3.76 -23.69 -27.90
CA GLY A 256 -3.88 -23.31 -29.28
C GLY A 256 -2.74 -22.35 -29.54
N GLN A 257 -1.62 -22.88 -30.04
CA GLN A 257 -0.71 -22.14 -30.88
C GLN A 257 -1.61 -21.47 -31.93
N ASN A 258 -1.74 -20.14 -31.86
CA ASN A 258 -2.70 -19.26 -32.57
C ASN A 258 -3.86 -18.67 -31.74
N ALA A 259 -3.82 -18.67 -30.40
CA ALA A 259 -4.52 -17.62 -29.66
C ALA A 259 -3.72 -16.30 -29.82
N THR A 260 -3.86 -15.65 -30.97
CA THR A 260 -3.57 -14.22 -31.06
C THR A 260 -4.36 -13.54 -29.94
N LEU A 261 -3.65 -12.83 -29.06
CA LEU A 261 -4.18 -11.96 -28.00
C LEU A 261 -4.95 -10.76 -28.58
N SER A 262 -5.84 -10.99 -29.55
CA SER A 262 -6.54 -9.96 -30.32
C SER A 262 -7.96 -9.69 -29.82
N ASN A 263 -8.48 -10.47 -28.86
CA ASN A 263 -9.84 -10.31 -28.33
C ASN A 263 -9.94 -10.37 -26.80
N VAL A 264 -8.89 -10.00 -26.06
CA VAL A 264 -9.09 -9.66 -24.65
C VAL A 264 -9.78 -8.31 -24.61
N ALA A 265 -11.10 -8.32 -24.43
CA ALA A 265 -11.83 -7.13 -24.03
C ALA A 265 -11.03 -6.45 -22.91
N SER A 266 -10.64 -5.19 -23.13
CA SER A 266 -9.77 -4.40 -22.24
C SER A 266 -10.10 -4.68 -20.77
N PHE A 267 -9.08 -4.91 -19.94
CA PHE A 267 -9.30 -5.03 -18.49
C PHE A 267 -10.05 -3.80 -18.00
N PRO A 268 -11.03 -3.96 -17.11
CA PRO A 268 -11.81 -2.83 -16.61
C PRO A 268 -10.86 -1.86 -15.91
N SER A 269 -11.09 -0.56 -16.05
CA SER A 269 -10.25 0.41 -15.37
C SER A 269 -10.49 0.33 -13.87
N TRP A 270 -9.42 0.55 -13.10
CA TRP A 270 -9.49 0.54 -11.65
C TRP A 270 -10.55 1.48 -11.08
N ASN A 271 -10.68 2.68 -11.67
CA ASN A 271 -11.64 3.69 -11.24
C ASN A 271 -13.10 3.31 -11.56
N GLU A 272 -13.35 2.56 -12.65
CA GLU A 272 -14.68 2.00 -12.93
C GLU A 272 -15.04 0.90 -11.93
N CYS A 273 -14.05 0.10 -11.54
CA CYS A 273 -14.27 -1.05 -10.69
C CYS A 273 -14.37 -0.76 -9.21
N TYR A 274 -13.60 0.24 -8.78
CA TYR A 274 -13.50 0.60 -7.38
C TYR A 274 -13.66 2.11 -7.19
N PRO A 275 -14.75 2.72 -7.72
CA PRO A 275 -14.97 4.15 -7.62
C PRO A 275 -15.05 4.55 -6.16
N CYS A 276 -15.81 3.87 -5.29
CA CYS A 276 -15.88 4.22 -3.87
C CYS A 276 -14.53 4.10 -3.14
N MET A 277 -13.62 3.26 -3.63
CA MET A 277 -12.28 3.16 -3.08
C MET A 277 -11.37 4.31 -3.51
N PHE A 278 -11.73 5.22 -4.42
CA PHE A 278 -10.86 6.33 -4.91
C PHE A 278 -11.62 7.64 -5.22
N HIS A 279 -12.96 7.59 -5.16
CA HIS A 279 -13.92 8.64 -5.43
C HIS A 279 -14.69 8.85 -4.13
N CYS A 280 -14.09 9.54 -3.17
CA CYS A 280 -14.80 9.89 -1.95
C CYS A 280 -15.85 10.95 -2.29
N GLY A 281 -17.10 10.61 -2.01
CA GLY A 281 -18.22 11.52 -1.87
C GLY A 281 -18.42 11.91 -0.40
N PHE A 282 -18.96 13.10 -0.21
CA PHE A 282 -19.18 13.79 1.06
C PHE A 282 -19.88 12.96 2.15
N PHE A 283 -19.35 13.03 3.37
CA PHE A 283 -20.16 12.96 4.59
C PHE A 283 -20.92 14.29 4.75
N HIS A 284 -21.99 14.50 3.98
CA HIS A 284 -22.98 15.54 4.28
C HIS A 284 -24.27 14.86 4.72
N HIS A 285 -24.36 14.52 6.01
CA HIS A 285 -25.65 14.37 6.70
C HIS A 285 -25.58 14.52 8.23
N LEU A 286 -24.55 15.18 8.77
CA LEU A 286 -24.50 15.55 10.19
C LEU A 286 -24.18 17.04 10.32
N SER A 287 -25.10 17.86 9.81
CA SER A 287 -25.10 19.30 10.03
C SER A 287 -26.36 19.69 10.80
N SER A 288 -26.40 19.27 12.06
CA SER A 288 -27.13 19.98 13.10
C SER A 288 -26.63 19.46 14.45
N ALA A 289 -25.99 20.36 15.20
CA ALA A 289 -25.86 20.18 16.63
C ALA A 289 -27.26 19.92 17.21
N GLY A 290 -27.45 18.83 17.96
CA GLY A 290 -28.68 18.69 18.75
C GLY A 290 -29.14 17.29 19.11
N ASP A 291 -29.07 16.30 18.22
CA ASP A 291 -29.86 15.09 18.45
C ASP A 291 -29.01 13.87 18.80
N PHE A 292 -28.98 13.64 20.11
CA PHE A 292 -28.54 12.42 20.77
C PHE A 292 -29.20 11.18 20.14
N PHE A 293 -28.39 10.10 20.07
CA PHE A 293 -28.78 8.70 20.07
C PHE A 293 -30.25 8.49 20.46
N ASN A 294 -31.12 8.35 19.47
CA ASN A 294 -32.39 7.67 19.66
C ASN A 294 -32.43 6.43 18.77
N SER A 295 -32.79 5.35 19.43
CA SER A 295 -32.80 3.98 18.94
C SER A 295 -33.71 3.79 17.72
N SER A 296 -33.44 2.72 16.97
CA SER A 296 -34.37 2.01 16.06
C SER A 296 -34.26 2.24 14.55
N GLN A 297 -33.35 3.05 14.03
CA GLN A 297 -33.03 3.03 12.60
C GLN A 297 -31.66 2.41 12.37
N GLN A 298 -31.65 1.25 11.70
CA GLN A 298 -30.45 0.68 11.10
C GLN A 298 -29.78 1.78 10.26
N VAL A 299 -28.67 2.32 10.74
CA VAL A 299 -27.78 3.12 9.91
C VAL A 299 -27.32 2.19 8.80
N GLN A 300 -27.89 2.33 7.60
CA GLN A 300 -27.32 1.71 6.43
C GLN A 300 -25.87 2.22 6.32
N ASP A 301 -24.91 1.30 6.36
CA ASP A 301 -23.51 1.63 6.17
C ASP A 301 -23.39 2.53 4.93
N PRO A 302 -22.71 3.69 5.00
CA PRO A 302 -22.60 4.56 3.84
C PRO A 302 -21.96 3.79 2.68
N PRO A 303 -22.29 4.15 1.42
CA PRO A 303 -21.97 3.35 0.24
C PRO A 303 -20.47 3.13 -0.01
N CYS A 304 -19.60 3.83 0.72
CA CYS A 304 -18.14 3.70 0.66
C CYS A 304 -17.51 2.98 1.87
N MET A 305 -18.29 2.55 2.88
CA MET A 305 -17.76 1.92 4.11
C MET A 305 -17.94 0.40 4.19
N SER A 306 -18.45 -0.28 3.15
CA SER A 306 -18.57 -1.76 3.14
C SER A 306 -17.22 -2.46 2.88
N HIS A 307 -16.16 -2.05 3.58
CA HIS A 307 -14.81 -2.62 3.53
C HIS A 307 -14.56 -3.67 4.64
N ARG A 308 -15.61 -4.07 5.37
CA ARG A 308 -15.52 -4.99 6.52
C ARG A 308 -15.40 -6.48 6.15
N ALA A 309 -15.33 -6.87 4.88
CA ALA A 309 -15.17 -8.27 4.44
C ALA A 309 -14.27 -8.36 3.19
N PRO A 310 -13.56 -9.47 2.94
CA PRO A 310 -12.10 -9.50 2.79
C PRO A 310 -11.51 -8.62 1.69
N SER A 311 -10.36 -8.00 2.03
CA SER A 311 -9.53 -7.18 1.11
C SER A 311 -8.12 -7.76 0.98
N ILE A 312 -7.97 -9.08 1.04
CA ILE A 312 -6.67 -9.74 0.95
C ILE A 312 -6.12 -9.75 -0.48
N LEU A 313 -6.96 -9.65 -1.51
CA LEU A 313 -6.51 -9.56 -2.89
C LEU A 313 -6.31 -8.11 -3.32
N ARG A 314 -7.31 -7.25 -3.10
CA ARG A 314 -7.24 -5.85 -3.55
C ARG A 314 -6.08 -5.06 -2.94
N ARG A 315 -5.64 -5.41 -1.73
CA ARG A 315 -4.45 -4.82 -1.10
C ARG A 315 -3.14 -5.13 -1.83
N GLY A 316 -3.10 -6.18 -2.66
CA GLY A 316 -1.94 -6.52 -3.49
C GLY A 316 -1.88 -5.77 -4.83
N LEU A 317 -2.89 -4.96 -5.16
CA LEU A 317 -2.99 -4.26 -6.44
C LEU A 317 -2.25 -2.91 -6.36
N TYR A 318 -0.93 -2.98 -6.17
CA TYR A 318 -0.09 -1.83 -5.80
C TYR A 318 0.01 -0.74 -6.87
N ALA A 319 -0.03 -1.10 -8.16
CA ALA A 319 0.10 -0.13 -9.25
C ALA A 319 -0.92 1.01 -9.13
N TYR A 320 -2.17 0.64 -8.87
CA TYR A 320 -3.28 1.59 -8.80
C TYR A 320 -3.27 2.41 -7.52
N GLN A 321 -2.88 1.79 -6.40
CA GLN A 321 -2.67 2.46 -5.13
C GLN A 321 -1.56 3.52 -5.24
N LEU A 322 -0.41 3.17 -5.84
CA LEU A 322 0.69 4.12 -6.05
C LEU A 322 0.33 5.21 -7.07
N LYS A 323 -0.41 4.89 -8.13
CA LYS A 323 -0.93 5.89 -9.09
C LYS A 323 -1.74 6.97 -8.37
N TRP A 324 -2.54 6.62 -7.36
CA TRP A 324 -3.27 7.61 -6.55
C TRP A 324 -2.34 8.52 -5.75
N TRP A 325 -1.36 7.93 -5.06
CA TRP A 325 -0.37 8.70 -4.29
C TRP A 325 0.45 9.65 -5.19
N LEU A 326 0.79 9.23 -6.40
CA LEU A 326 1.53 10.02 -7.39
C LEU A 326 0.71 11.18 -7.99
N GLN A 327 -0.60 11.25 -7.78
CA GLN A 327 -1.39 12.44 -8.12
C GLN A 327 -1.17 13.58 -7.12
N HIS A 328 -0.67 13.27 -5.91
CA HIS A 328 -0.52 14.23 -4.81
C HIS A 328 0.95 14.55 -4.47
N PHE A 329 1.86 13.64 -4.78
CA PHE A 329 3.29 13.77 -4.49
C PHE A 329 4.12 13.56 -5.75
N LYS A 330 5.26 14.26 -5.84
CA LYS A 330 6.17 14.10 -6.97
C LYS A 330 6.93 12.77 -6.88
N PRO A 331 7.34 12.16 -8.01
CA PRO A 331 8.12 10.93 -8.02
C PRO A 331 9.36 10.92 -7.11
N GLU A 332 10.05 12.05 -6.99
CA GLU A 332 11.28 12.18 -6.17
C GLU A 332 11.00 12.13 -4.66
N GLN A 333 9.75 12.28 -4.26
CA GLN A 333 9.30 12.12 -2.87
C GLN A 333 9.03 10.66 -2.53
N PHE A 334 9.21 9.71 -3.45
CA PHE A 334 8.97 8.29 -3.19
C PHE A 334 10.26 7.48 -3.07
N LEU A 335 10.27 6.58 -2.10
CA LEU A 335 11.16 5.44 -2.05
C LEU A 335 10.32 4.15 -1.98
N VAL A 336 10.42 3.32 -3.01
CA VAL A 336 9.73 2.02 -3.04
C VAL A 336 10.73 0.90 -2.80
N ILE A 337 10.47 0.11 -1.76
CA ILE A 337 11.35 -0.92 -1.24
C ILE A 337 10.77 -2.29 -1.55
N SER A 338 11.59 -3.21 -2.03
CA SER A 338 11.23 -4.62 -2.15
C SER A 338 11.38 -5.31 -0.79
N HIS A 339 10.35 -6.01 -0.35
CA HIS A 339 10.39 -6.86 0.84
C HIS A 339 11.52 -7.89 0.77
N ASN A 340 11.76 -8.47 -0.40
CA ASN A 340 12.82 -9.47 -0.57
C ASN A 340 14.21 -8.84 -0.38
N ARG A 341 14.44 -7.64 -0.94
CA ARG A 341 15.70 -6.91 -0.70
C ARG A 341 15.88 -6.54 0.76
N MET A 342 14.82 -6.07 1.42
CA MET A 342 14.87 -5.78 2.87
C MET A 342 15.14 -7.03 3.72
N TYR A 343 14.71 -8.20 3.26
CA TYR A 343 14.96 -9.48 3.93
C TYR A 343 16.40 -9.98 3.68
N GLU A 344 16.88 -9.87 2.45
CA GLU A 344 18.21 -10.34 2.01
C GLU A 344 19.34 -9.44 2.50
N ASP A 345 19.17 -8.12 2.38
CA ASP A 345 20.16 -7.10 2.76
C ASP A 345 19.49 -5.93 3.50
N PRO A 346 19.11 -6.13 4.78
CA PRO A 346 18.45 -5.09 5.56
C PRO A 346 19.34 -3.88 5.81
N ASP A 347 20.66 -4.06 5.93
CA ASP A 347 21.58 -2.98 6.27
C ASP A 347 21.71 -2.00 5.09
N GLU A 348 21.92 -2.49 3.87
CA GLU A 348 21.97 -1.65 2.65
C GLU A 348 20.65 -0.89 2.46
N VAL A 349 19.50 -1.57 2.62
CA VAL A 349 18.18 -0.93 2.50
C VAL A 349 17.99 0.16 3.55
N LEU A 350 18.40 -0.06 4.79
CA LEU A 350 18.27 0.94 5.86
C LEU A 350 19.17 2.15 5.63
N GLU A 351 20.40 1.94 5.14
CA GLU A 351 21.31 3.03 4.76
C GLU A 351 20.72 3.88 3.64
N GLN A 352 20.16 3.25 2.60
CA GLN A 352 19.50 3.98 1.53
C GLN A 352 18.27 4.76 2.01
N VAL A 353 17.50 4.21 2.95
CA VAL A 353 16.37 4.94 3.54
C VAL A 353 16.89 6.17 4.27
N MET A 354 17.97 6.06 5.04
CA MET A 354 18.58 7.21 5.73
C MET A 354 19.07 8.28 4.73
N ASP A 355 19.75 7.86 3.66
CA ASP A 355 20.18 8.76 2.57
C ASP A 355 19.00 9.46 1.90
N PHE A 356 17.93 8.72 1.61
CA PHE A 356 16.69 9.27 1.05
C PHE A 356 16.03 10.29 2.00
N LEU A 357 16.11 10.05 3.31
CA LEU A 357 15.68 10.98 4.35
C LEU A 357 16.64 12.18 4.52
N GLY A 358 17.78 12.20 3.82
CA GLY A 358 18.80 13.25 3.90
C GLY A 358 19.61 13.19 5.19
N LEU A 359 19.76 12.00 5.77
CA LEU A 359 20.46 11.73 7.03
C LEU A 359 21.74 10.95 6.77
N ASP A 360 22.80 11.18 7.55
CA ASP A 360 24.06 10.43 7.45
C ASP A 360 23.89 9.02 8.03
N PRO A 361 23.96 7.94 7.21
CA PRO A 361 23.79 6.57 7.70
C PRO A 361 24.85 6.15 8.73
N LYS A 362 26.00 6.83 8.75
CA LYS A 362 27.09 6.57 9.70
C LYS A 362 26.80 7.13 11.10
N LYS A 363 25.84 8.05 11.23
CA LYS A 363 25.42 8.60 12.52
C LYS A 363 24.58 7.57 13.27
N LYS A 364 25.25 6.71 14.03
CA LYS A 364 24.61 5.62 14.78
C LYS A 364 24.17 6.07 16.16
N ARG A 365 22.98 5.63 16.58
CA ARG A 365 22.52 5.75 17.96
C ARG A 365 23.32 4.79 18.84
N LEU A 366 23.86 5.27 19.96
CA LEU A 366 24.58 4.42 20.92
C LEU A 366 23.65 3.31 21.44
N LYS A 367 24.16 2.08 21.45
CA LYS A 367 23.43 0.80 21.55
C LYS A 367 22.22 0.85 22.52
N ARG A 368 21.01 0.68 21.97
CA ARG A 368 19.88 0.09 22.72
C ARG A 368 19.97 -1.43 22.62
N LYS A 369 19.58 -2.16 23.67
CA LYS A 369 19.44 -3.64 23.60
C LYS A 369 18.58 -3.96 22.38
N ALA A 370 19.10 -4.80 21.48
CA ALA A 370 18.36 -5.31 20.34
C ALA A 370 17.00 -5.81 20.85
N THR A 371 15.92 -5.20 20.37
CA THR A 371 14.59 -5.78 20.54
C THR A 371 14.62 -7.12 19.83
N LYS A 372 14.26 -8.21 20.52
CA LYS A 372 14.11 -9.53 19.89
C LYS A 372 13.30 -9.34 18.61
N ASN A 373 13.88 -9.64 17.45
CA ASN A 373 13.21 -9.60 16.16
C ASN A 373 11.85 -10.30 16.32
N SER A 374 10.76 -9.55 16.34
CA SER A 374 9.44 -10.14 16.12
C SER A 374 9.51 -10.71 14.70
N GLY A 375 9.58 -12.03 14.58
CA GLY A 375 10.01 -12.72 13.36
C GLY A 375 9.39 -12.16 12.07
N TRP A 376 10.20 -12.14 11.01
CA TRP A 376 9.82 -11.73 9.65
C TRP A 376 8.58 -12.45 9.09
N SER A 377 8.26 -13.61 9.65
CA SER A 377 7.14 -14.45 9.25
C SER A 377 6.41 -15.01 10.46
N LEU A 378 5.08 -15.09 10.34
CA LEU A 378 4.25 -15.85 11.27
C LEU A 378 4.41 -17.37 11.03
N PRO A 379 4.25 -18.22 12.06
CA PRO A 379 4.20 -19.67 11.89
C PRO A 379 3.17 -20.05 10.84
N LYS A 380 3.58 -20.84 9.85
CA LYS A 380 2.71 -21.30 8.75
C LYS A 380 2.06 -22.63 9.13
N PRO A 381 0.87 -22.94 8.61
CA PRO A 381 0.29 -24.28 8.75
C PRO A 381 1.22 -25.36 8.21
N GLU A 382 1.12 -26.57 8.76
CA GLU A 382 1.80 -27.74 8.21
C GLU A 382 1.33 -28.01 6.77
N ASN A 383 2.25 -28.45 5.91
CA ASN A 383 2.00 -28.74 4.48
C ASN A 383 1.28 -27.61 3.72
N PHE A 384 1.50 -26.34 4.11
CA PHE A 384 0.78 -25.22 3.48
C PHE A 384 1.10 -25.07 1.99
N LYS A 385 2.30 -25.50 1.55
CA LYS A 385 2.70 -25.43 0.14
C LYS A 385 1.84 -26.36 -0.69
N GLU A 386 1.68 -27.61 -0.25
CA GLU A 386 0.85 -28.64 -0.86
C GLU A 386 -0.61 -28.19 -0.84
N LYS A 387 -1.10 -27.79 0.34
CA LYS A 387 -2.49 -27.41 0.57
C LYS A 387 -2.94 -26.23 -0.30
N TYR A 388 -2.09 -25.22 -0.49
CA TYR A 388 -2.46 -23.99 -1.17
C TYR A 388 -1.81 -23.83 -2.56
N HIS A 389 -1.15 -24.85 -3.08
CA HIS A 389 -0.46 -24.82 -4.38
C HIS A 389 -1.37 -24.33 -5.52
N ALA A 390 -2.58 -24.89 -5.63
CA ALA A 390 -3.54 -24.53 -6.68
C ALA A 390 -3.96 -23.06 -6.58
N VAL A 391 -4.28 -22.60 -5.36
CA VAL A 391 -4.70 -21.21 -5.10
C VAL A 391 -3.56 -20.23 -5.33
N PHE A 392 -2.33 -20.55 -4.92
CA PHE A 392 -1.18 -19.71 -5.25
C PHE A 392 -0.98 -19.60 -6.75
N SER A 393 -1.06 -20.71 -7.48
CA SER A 393 -0.92 -20.72 -8.94
C SER A 393 -2.00 -19.88 -9.64
N GLU A 394 -3.25 -19.91 -9.16
CA GLU A 394 -4.32 -19.03 -9.62
C GLU A 394 -4.01 -17.55 -9.32
N LEU A 395 -3.55 -17.25 -8.11
CA LEU A 395 -3.24 -15.86 -7.73
C LEU A 395 -2.06 -15.27 -8.51
N TYR A 396 -1.03 -16.05 -8.85
CA TYR A 396 0.05 -15.54 -9.72
C TYR A 396 -0.47 -15.15 -11.10
N ARG A 397 -1.42 -15.92 -11.67
CA ARG A 397 -2.08 -15.55 -12.94
C ARG A 397 -2.94 -14.30 -12.78
N TYR A 398 -3.69 -14.21 -11.68
CA TYR A 398 -4.51 -13.04 -11.36
C TYR A 398 -3.67 -11.74 -11.24
N TYR A 399 -2.50 -11.80 -10.60
CA TYR A 399 -1.64 -10.64 -10.43
C TYR A 399 -0.72 -10.34 -11.63
N GLU A 400 -0.67 -11.20 -12.65
CA GLU A 400 0.24 -11.02 -13.79
C GLU A 400 0.07 -9.64 -14.45
N HIS A 401 -1.17 -9.26 -14.79
CA HIS A 401 -1.44 -7.98 -15.43
C HIS A 401 -1.21 -6.78 -14.47
N PRO A 402 -1.76 -6.75 -13.25
CA PRO A 402 -1.43 -5.71 -12.27
C PRO A 402 0.06 -5.53 -11.97
N ASN A 403 0.83 -6.63 -11.95
CA ASN A 403 2.28 -6.57 -11.73
C ASN A 403 3.02 -5.98 -12.94
N LYS A 404 2.59 -6.28 -14.18
CA LYS A 404 3.13 -5.62 -15.38
C LYS A 404 2.89 -4.11 -15.33
N GLU A 405 1.70 -3.67 -14.93
CA GLU A 405 1.42 -2.24 -14.71
C GLU A 405 2.29 -1.64 -13.60
N LEU A 406 2.50 -2.37 -12.50
CA LEU A 406 3.36 -1.93 -11.42
C LEU A 406 4.80 -1.72 -11.92
N TYR A 407 5.38 -2.68 -12.64
CA TYR A 407 6.75 -2.54 -13.14
C TYR A 407 6.89 -1.38 -14.13
N GLY A 408 5.90 -1.17 -14.99
CA GLY A 408 5.85 0.01 -15.86
C GLY A 408 5.84 1.31 -15.06
N LEU A 409 5.07 1.37 -13.96
CA LEU A 409 5.05 2.53 -13.06
C LEU A 409 6.39 2.72 -12.33
N LEU A 410 6.95 1.65 -11.77
CA LEU A 410 8.19 1.70 -11.00
C LEU A 410 9.37 2.13 -11.87
N ALA A 411 9.41 1.74 -13.15
CA ALA A 411 10.42 2.21 -14.10
C ALA A 411 10.45 3.74 -14.28
N SER A 412 9.37 4.44 -13.90
CA SER A 412 9.31 5.91 -13.92
C SER A 412 9.67 6.58 -12.60
N LEU A 413 9.92 5.81 -11.54
CA LEU A 413 10.27 6.32 -10.21
C LEU A 413 11.78 6.25 -9.96
N PRO A 414 12.34 7.14 -9.13
CA PRO A 414 13.73 7.06 -8.68
C PRO A 414 13.84 5.99 -7.58
N LEU A 415 13.78 4.72 -7.96
CA LEU A 415 13.72 3.58 -7.03
C LEU A 415 14.99 3.38 -6.19
N GLY A 416 16.15 3.86 -6.67
CA GLY A 416 17.47 3.50 -6.15
C GLY A 416 17.67 1.97 -6.05
N HIS A 417 18.47 1.49 -5.11
CA HIS A 417 18.84 0.05 -4.97
C HIS A 417 17.92 -0.78 -4.05
N ALA A 418 17.01 -0.12 -3.33
CA ALA A 418 16.08 -0.72 -2.40
C ALA A 418 14.96 -1.48 -3.12
N TRP A 419 14.72 -1.14 -4.38
CA TRP A 419 13.93 -1.96 -5.26
C TRP A 419 14.76 -3.14 -5.80
N GLY A 420 14.14 -4.32 -5.83
CA GLY A 420 14.79 -5.55 -6.28
C GLY A 420 14.31 -6.01 -7.65
N ASN A 421 14.51 -7.29 -7.91
CA ASN A 421 13.97 -7.94 -9.10
C ASN A 421 12.43 -7.96 -9.09
N PRO A 422 11.78 -8.12 -10.26
CA PRO A 422 10.35 -8.41 -10.35
C PRO A 422 9.92 -9.55 -9.41
N PHE A 423 8.67 -9.50 -8.95
CA PHE A 423 8.07 -10.63 -8.26
C PHE A 423 8.07 -11.88 -9.15
N PRO A 424 8.11 -13.10 -8.57
CA PRO A 424 8.01 -14.33 -9.33
C PRO A 424 6.75 -14.36 -10.20
N ASP A 425 6.88 -14.82 -11.44
CA ASP A 425 5.74 -14.98 -12.35
C ASP A 425 4.91 -16.25 -12.07
N ARG A 426 5.43 -17.13 -11.21
CA ARG A 426 4.80 -18.39 -10.82
C ARG A 426 5.19 -18.78 -9.40
N PHE A 427 4.34 -19.57 -8.77
CA PHE A 427 4.68 -20.20 -7.50
C PHE A 427 5.86 -21.15 -7.69
N GLN A 428 6.91 -20.96 -6.90
CA GLN A 428 8.06 -21.85 -6.86
C GLN A 428 7.97 -22.69 -5.59
N TYR A 429 8.06 -24.00 -5.77
CA TYR A 429 7.86 -24.98 -4.71
C TYR A 429 9.03 -25.01 -3.72
#